data_AF-A0A7J9FXU3-F1
#
_entry.id   AF-A0A7J9FXU3-F1
#
_cell.length_a   1.000
_cell.length_b   1.000
_cell.length_c   1.000
_cell.angle_alpha   90.00
_cell.angle_beta   90.00
_cell.angle_gamma   90.00
#
_symmetry.space_group_name_H-M   'P 1'
#
loop_
_entity.id
_entity.type
_entity.pdbx_description
1 polymer ?
#
loop_
_entity_poly.entity_id
_entity_poly.type
_entity_poly.pdbx_seq_one_letter_code
_entity_poly.pdbx_strand_id
1 'polypeptide(L)'
;MNWVKDNVLAYLPDTHIRGIAIGNEVLGSSDEFSGFLLGAVKNVYNALDKLKLSHLVQITTAHSQAVFADSFPPSSCVFKDNVVQYMKPLLEFFSQIGSPFCLNAYPFLAYMYNKDQIDINYALFLPTKGADDPKTKLHYDNLLDAQIDAAYAALEDAGYGKMEVIVTETGWASHGDENEAAATANNARTYNYNLRKRLAKMKGTP
;
A
#
# COMPACT_ATOMS: atom_id res chain seq x y z
N MET A 1 5.90 -16.19 -20.72
CA MET A 1 7.34 -16.45 -20.57
C MET A 1 8.20 -15.43 -21.33
N ASN A 2 7.84 -15.03 -22.55
CA ASN A 2 8.60 -14.04 -23.34
C ASN A 2 8.87 -12.75 -22.56
N TRP A 3 7.85 -12.14 -21.96
CA TRP A 3 8.02 -10.90 -21.19
C TRP A 3 9.11 -11.01 -20.10
N VAL A 4 9.18 -12.12 -19.35
CA VAL A 4 10.22 -12.33 -18.33
C VAL A 4 11.60 -12.50 -18.94
N LYS A 5 11.72 -13.16 -20.09
CA LYS A 5 13.01 -13.26 -20.78
C LYS A 5 13.50 -11.88 -21.24
N ASP A 6 12.59 -11.13 -21.85
CA ASP A 6 12.92 -9.87 -22.53
C ASP A 6 13.14 -8.72 -21.54
N ASN A 7 12.50 -8.74 -20.36
CA ASN A 7 12.53 -7.63 -19.40
C ASN A 7 13.22 -7.96 -18.07
N VAL A 8 13.47 -9.24 -17.77
CA VAL A 8 14.14 -9.65 -16.53
C VAL A 8 15.45 -10.36 -16.85
N LEU A 9 15.39 -11.48 -17.57
CA LEU A 9 16.57 -12.30 -17.84
C LEU A 9 17.61 -11.54 -18.67
N ALA A 10 17.17 -10.77 -19.67
CA ALA A 10 18.06 -10.00 -20.54
C ALA A 10 18.90 -8.94 -19.82
N TYR A 11 18.50 -8.53 -18.61
CA TYR A 11 19.17 -7.49 -17.83
C TYR A 11 19.91 -8.05 -16.60
N LEU A 12 19.80 -9.35 -16.32
CA LEU A 12 20.51 -9.98 -15.22
C LEU A 12 21.87 -10.51 -15.69
N PRO A 13 22.95 -10.36 -14.87
CA PRO A 13 22.98 -9.76 -13.53
C PRO A 13 23.26 -8.26 -13.51
N ASP A 14 23.45 -7.60 -14.66
CA ASP A 14 23.89 -6.19 -14.75
C ASP A 14 22.94 -5.21 -14.05
N THR A 15 21.65 -5.55 -13.95
CA THR A 15 20.64 -4.81 -13.19
C THR A 15 20.15 -5.65 -12.01
N HIS A 16 20.20 -5.11 -10.80
CA HIS A 16 19.75 -5.79 -9.57
C HIS A 16 18.21 -5.74 -9.44
N ILE A 17 17.52 -6.55 -10.24
CA ILE A 17 16.06 -6.64 -10.23
C ILE A 17 15.60 -7.38 -8.97
N ARG A 18 14.85 -6.71 -8.10
CA ARG A 18 14.38 -7.25 -6.81
C ARG A 18 12.95 -7.74 -6.81
N GLY A 19 12.13 -7.23 -7.70
CA GLY A 19 10.76 -7.65 -7.79
C GLY A 19 10.05 -7.05 -8.99
N ILE A 20 8.83 -7.54 -9.21
CA ILE A 20 7.93 -7.09 -10.27
C ILE A 20 6.56 -6.87 -9.63
N ALA A 21 6.10 -5.62 -9.64
CA ALA A 21 4.72 -5.28 -9.31
C ALA A 21 3.84 -5.54 -10.54
N ILE A 22 2.97 -6.54 -10.47
CA ILE A 22 2.03 -6.89 -11.53
C ILE A 22 0.75 -6.09 -11.31
N GLY A 23 0.64 -4.98 -12.01
CA GLY A 23 -0.49 -4.04 -11.85
C GLY A 23 -0.24 -3.00 -10.78
N ASN A 24 -0.89 -1.85 -10.94
CA ASN A 24 -0.89 -0.74 -10.00
C ASN A 24 -2.34 -0.33 -9.72
N GLU A 25 -2.78 -0.50 -8.47
CA GLU A 25 -4.10 -0.10 -7.99
C GLU A 25 -5.30 -0.70 -8.74
N VAL A 26 -5.09 -1.82 -9.42
CA VAL A 26 -6.09 -2.48 -10.29
C VAL A 26 -7.42 -2.67 -9.57
N LEU A 27 -7.40 -3.25 -8.35
CA LEU A 27 -8.61 -3.53 -7.57
C LEU A 27 -9.24 -2.30 -6.90
N GLY A 28 -8.55 -1.16 -6.89
CA GLY A 28 -9.05 0.10 -6.33
C GLY A 28 -9.57 1.07 -7.39
N SER A 29 -9.51 0.69 -8.67
CA SER A 29 -9.82 1.55 -9.82
C SER A 29 -11.11 1.09 -10.52
N SER A 30 -11.02 0.63 -11.78
CA SER A 30 -12.12 0.06 -12.55
C SER A 30 -12.11 -1.47 -12.56
N ASP A 31 -13.27 -2.09 -12.68
CA ASP A 31 -13.41 -3.56 -12.69
C ASP A 31 -12.85 -4.25 -13.95
N GLU A 32 -12.44 -3.49 -14.98
CA GLU A 32 -11.98 -4.01 -16.28
C GLU A 32 -10.88 -5.07 -16.15
N PHE A 33 -9.91 -4.86 -15.25
CA PHE A 33 -8.75 -5.74 -15.11
C PHE A 33 -8.76 -6.64 -13.87
N SER A 34 -9.74 -6.48 -12.97
CA SER A 34 -9.81 -7.20 -11.69
C SER A 34 -9.80 -8.73 -11.88
N GLY A 35 -10.55 -9.23 -12.87
CA GLY A 35 -10.63 -10.66 -13.18
C GLY A 35 -9.35 -11.27 -13.79
N PHE A 36 -8.44 -10.44 -14.33
CA PHE A 36 -7.22 -10.91 -14.99
C PHE A 36 -5.99 -10.90 -14.08
N LEU A 37 -6.04 -10.12 -12.99
CA LEU A 37 -4.89 -9.83 -12.13
C LEU A 37 -4.22 -11.09 -11.58
N LEU A 38 -4.99 -11.99 -10.95
CA LEU A 38 -4.45 -13.25 -10.40
C LEU A 38 -3.80 -14.13 -11.48
N GLY A 39 -4.42 -14.20 -12.66
CA GLY A 39 -3.89 -14.95 -13.79
C GLY A 39 -2.56 -14.39 -14.27
N ALA A 40 -2.46 -13.07 -14.39
CA ALA A 40 -1.22 -12.38 -14.76
C ALA A 40 -0.10 -12.63 -13.73
N VAL A 41 -0.40 -12.46 -12.43
CA VAL A 41 0.52 -12.72 -11.32
C VAL A 41 1.06 -14.15 -11.37
N LYS A 42 0.18 -15.15 -11.46
CA LYS A 42 0.56 -16.57 -11.54
C LYS A 42 1.40 -16.87 -12.79
N ASN A 43 1.06 -16.29 -13.93
CA ASN A 43 1.78 -16.51 -15.17
C ASN A 43 3.22 -15.96 -15.13
N VAL A 44 3.42 -14.79 -14.52
CA VAL A 44 4.77 -14.21 -14.36
C VAL A 44 5.56 -15.00 -13.32
N TYR A 45 4.97 -15.33 -12.18
CA TYR A 45 5.63 -16.18 -11.16
C TYR A 45 6.07 -17.53 -11.75
N ASN A 46 5.19 -18.23 -12.46
CA ASN A 46 5.52 -19.51 -13.08
C ASN A 46 6.63 -19.40 -14.13
N ALA A 47 6.73 -18.26 -14.83
CA ALA A 47 7.82 -18.00 -15.76
C ALA A 47 9.15 -17.77 -15.01
N LEU A 48 9.14 -17.01 -13.92
CA LEU A 48 10.33 -16.85 -13.05
C LEU A 48 10.77 -18.19 -12.46
N ASP A 49 9.83 -18.99 -11.95
CA ASP A 49 10.15 -20.29 -11.33
C ASP A 49 10.77 -21.28 -12.33
N LYS A 50 10.23 -21.33 -13.56
CA LYS A 50 10.82 -22.13 -14.66
C LYS A 50 12.24 -21.69 -15.01
N LEU A 51 12.51 -20.39 -14.92
CA LEU A 51 13.84 -19.80 -15.16
C LEU A 51 14.73 -19.85 -13.91
N LYS A 52 14.25 -20.41 -12.79
CA LYS A 52 14.96 -20.45 -11.50
C LYS A 52 15.29 -19.06 -10.96
N LEU A 53 14.43 -18.08 -11.21
CA LEU A 53 14.56 -16.68 -10.76
C LEU A 53 13.61 -16.31 -9.62
N SER A 54 12.67 -17.17 -9.24
CA SER A 54 11.65 -16.91 -8.20
C SER A 54 12.23 -16.60 -6.82
N HIS A 55 13.44 -17.09 -6.52
CA HIS A 55 14.15 -16.79 -5.28
C HIS A 55 14.88 -15.43 -5.29
N LEU A 56 15.06 -14.84 -6.48
CA LEU A 56 15.79 -13.58 -6.69
C LEU A 56 14.83 -12.40 -6.88
N VAL A 57 13.73 -12.64 -7.60
CA VAL A 57 12.77 -11.62 -8.03
C VAL A 57 11.41 -11.90 -7.39
N GLN A 58 11.01 -11.06 -6.43
CA GLN A 58 9.72 -11.16 -5.74
C GLN A 58 8.57 -10.68 -6.63
N ILE A 59 7.40 -11.33 -6.55
CA ILE A 59 6.19 -10.89 -7.28
C ILE A 59 5.22 -10.24 -6.32
N THR A 60 4.77 -9.03 -6.65
CA THR A 60 3.78 -8.30 -5.85
C THR A 60 2.72 -7.68 -6.75
N THR A 61 1.74 -7.01 -6.16
CA THR A 61 0.84 -6.06 -6.82
C THR A 61 0.62 -4.90 -5.85
N ALA A 62 0.60 -3.67 -6.35
CA ALA A 62 0.34 -2.50 -5.50
C ALA A 62 -1.16 -2.21 -5.40
N HIS A 63 -1.64 -1.89 -4.21
CA HIS A 63 -3.03 -1.53 -3.94
C HIS A 63 -3.13 -0.10 -3.39
N SER A 64 -4.11 0.68 -3.81
CA SER A 64 -4.49 1.90 -3.09
C SER A 64 -5.39 1.57 -1.91
N GLN A 65 -5.62 2.55 -1.04
CA GLN A 65 -6.62 2.44 0.03
C GLN A 65 -8.06 2.30 -0.47
N ALA A 66 -8.32 2.50 -1.77
CA ALA A 66 -9.66 2.34 -2.34
C ALA A 66 -10.16 0.89 -2.31
N VAL A 67 -9.29 -0.09 -2.00
CA VAL A 67 -9.67 -1.49 -1.76
C VAL A 67 -10.39 -1.70 -0.42
N PHE A 68 -10.29 -0.75 0.52
CA PHE A 68 -10.89 -0.82 1.85
C PHE A 68 -12.27 -0.16 1.88
N ALA A 69 -13.19 -0.69 2.69
CA ALA A 69 -14.53 -0.11 2.89
C ALA A 69 -14.46 1.13 3.80
N ASP A 70 -14.35 0.91 5.11
CA ASP A 70 -14.18 1.96 6.13
C ASP A 70 -12.87 1.75 6.87
N SER A 71 -11.89 2.64 6.69
CA SER A 71 -10.55 2.51 7.29
C SER A 71 -10.35 3.29 8.60
N PHE A 72 -11.43 3.83 9.18
CA PHE A 72 -11.37 4.57 10.44
C PHE A 72 -12.54 4.18 11.39
N PRO A 73 -12.25 3.78 12.64
CA PRO A 73 -10.91 3.60 13.22
C PRO A 73 -10.14 2.45 12.54
N PRO A 74 -8.79 2.43 12.58
CA PRO A 74 -8.00 1.42 11.86
C PRO A 74 -8.44 -0.03 12.10
N SER A 75 -8.80 -0.39 13.33
CA SER A 75 -9.23 -1.75 13.70
C SER A 75 -10.59 -2.21 13.17
N SER A 76 -11.35 -1.33 12.50
CA SER A 76 -12.59 -1.69 11.79
C SER A 76 -12.37 -1.91 10.30
N CYS A 77 -11.16 -1.70 9.79
CA CYS A 77 -10.86 -1.78 8.38
C CYS A 77 -11.06 -3.19 7.83
N VAL A 78 -11.80 -3.27 6.73
CA VAL A 78 -12.05 -4.49 5.96
C VAL A 78 -11.95 -4.17 4.46
N PHE A 79 -11.67 -5.19 3.65
CA PHE A 79 -11.78 -5.04 2.19
C PHE A 79 -13.24 -4.84 1.77
N LYS A 80 -13.49 -4.06 0.71
CA LYS A 80 -14.83 -3.90 0.15
C LYS A 80 -15.39 -5.23 -0.37
N ASP A 81 -16.70 -5.41 -0.25
CA ASP A 81 -17.40 -6.63 -0.71
C ASP A 81 -17.17 -6.95 -2.19
N ASN A 82 -17.15 -5.93 -3.06
CA ASN A 82 -16.90 -6.14 -4.49
C ASN A 82 -15.42 -6.46 -4.79
N VAL A 83 -14.49 -6.13 -3.89
CA VAL A 83 -13.05 -6.36 -4.02
C VAL A 83 -12.63 -7.71 -3.41
N VAL A 84 -13.27 -8.14 -2.32
CA VAL A 84 -12.85 -9.31 -1.53
C VAL A 84 -12.77 -10.60 -2.35
N GLN A 85 -13.66 -10.75 -3.35
CA GLN A 85 -13.68 -11.89 -4.27
C GLN A 85 -12.40 -12.01 -5.12
N TYR A 86 -11.72 -10.89 -5.40
CA TYR A 86 -10.45 -10.85 -6.13
C TYR A 86 -9.26 -10.82 -5.17
N MET A 87 -9.40 -10.10 -4.05
CA MET A 87 -8.34 -9.91 -3.07
C MET A 87 -7.97 -11.22 -2.36
N LYS A 88 -8.93 -11.97 -1.81
CA LYS A 88 -8.61 -13.20 -1.04
C LYS A 88 -7.82 -14.23 -1.88
N PRO A 89 -8.17 -14.53 -3.14
CA PRO A 89 -7.35 -15.39 -3.99
C PRO A 89 -5.93 -14.89 -4.26
N LEU A 90 -5.72 -13.56 -4.32
CA LEU A 90 -4.38 -12.96 -4.43
C LEU A 90 -3.59 -13.11 -3.14
N LEU A 91 -4.21 -12.80 -2.00
CA LEU A 91 -3.58 -12.95 -0.67
C LEU A 91 -3.19 -14.41 -0.42
N GLU A 92 -4.05 -15.37 -0.79
CA GLU A 92 -3.74 -16.79 -0.70
C GLU A 92 -2.48 -17.15 -1.49
N PHE A 93 -2.41 -16.70 -2.75
CA PHE A 93 -1.26 -16.97 -3.59
C PHE A 93 0.01 -16.30 -3.06
N PHE A 94 -0.06 -15.04 -2.64
CA PHE A 94 1.08 -14.32 -2.07
C PHE A 94 1.57 -14.93 -0.76
N SER A 95 0.66 -15.42 0.09
CA SER A 95 1.02 -16.17 1.29
C SER A 95 1.81 -17.44 0.96
N GLN A 96 1.44 -18.16 -0.10
CA GLN A 96 2.15 -19.37 -0.55
C GLN A 96 3.55 -19.08 -1.08
N ILE A 97 3.76 -17.92 -1.72
CA ILE A 97 5.04 -17.53 -2.31
C ILE A 97 5.85 -16.57 -1.43
N GLY A 98 5.39 -16.27 -0.21
CA GLY A 98 6.04 -15.37 0.74
C GLY A 98 6.13 -13.92 0.26
N SER A 99 5.11 -13.43 -0.45
CA SER A 99 5.04 -12.04 -0.92
C SER A 99 4.18 -11.17 0.00
N PRO A 100 4.56 -9.90 0.19
CA PRO A 100 3.86 -8.97 1.09
C PRO A 100 2.60 -8.40 0.45
N PHE A 101 1.78 -7.76 1.28
CA PHE A 101 0.73 -6.86 0.82
C PHE A 101 1.34 -5.48 0.54
N CYS A 102 1.36 -5.05 -0.72
CA CYS A 102 1.90 -3.74 -1.09
C CYS A 102 0.80 -2.68 -1.13
N LEU A 103 1.01 -1.58 -0.40
CA LEU A 103 0.06 -0.49 -0.23
C LEU A 103 0.64 0.84 -0.69
N ASN A 104 -0.09 1.53 -1.56
CA ASN A 104 0.09 2.94 -1.85
C ASN A 104 -0.68 3.76 -0.80
N ALA A 105 0.04 4.38 0.13
CA ALA A 105 -0.53 5.06 1.29
C ALA A 105 -0.28 6.58 1.21
N TYR A 106 -1.33 7.33 0.92
CA TYR A 106 -1.24 8.79 0.73
C TYR A 106 -2.08 9.55 1.77
N PRO A 107 -1.47 9.98 2.90
CA PRO A 107 -2.10 10.92 3.83
C PRO A 107 -2.58 12.21 3.15
N PHE A 108 -1.87 12.69 2.12
CA PHE A 108 -2.28 13.82 1.30
C PHE A 108 -3.69 13.64 0.71
N LEU A 109 -3.93 12.53 0.01
CA LEU A 109 -5.22 12.26 -0.62
C LEU A 109 -6.33 12.10 0.42
N ALA A 110 -6.07 11.35 1.50
CA ALA A 110 -7.05 11.18 2.58
C ALA A 110 -7.45 12.53 3.20
N TYR A 111 -6.48 13.42 3.45
CA TYR A 111 -6.73 14.78 3.92
C TYR A 111 -7.55 15.58 2.89
N MET A 112 -7.16 15.55 1.61
CA MET A 112 -7.87 16.31 0.57
C MET A 112 -9.34 15.92 0.44
N TYR A 113 -9.67 14.63 0.54
CA TYR A 113 -11.05 14.15 0.48
C TYR A 113 -11.85 14.44 1.76
N ASN A 114 -11.20 14.62 2.91
CA ASN A 114 -11.83 14.72 4.23
C ASN A 114 -11.31 15.89 5.06
N LYS A 115 -11.03 17.04 4.41
CA LYS A 115 -10.38 18.21 5.02
C LYS A 115 -11.06 18.75 6.27
N ASP A 116 -12.37 18.53 6.40
CA ASP A 116 -13.19 19.00 7.53
C ASP A 116 -13.13 18.03 8.73
N GLN A 117 -12.60 16.82 8.53
CA GLN A 117 -12.52 15.77 9.54
C GLN A 117 -11.06 15.44 9.93
N ILE A 118 -10.12 15.58 8.99
CA ILE A 118 -8.72 15.25 9.20
C ILE A 118 -7.93 16.53 9.48
N ASP A 119 -7.30 16.61 10.65
CA ASP A 119 -6.33 17.66 10.96
C ASP A 119 -5.12 17.54 10.01
N ILE A 120 -4.76 18.63 9.35
CA ILE A 120 -3.59 18.64 8.45
C ILE A 120 -2.30 18.32 9.22
N ASN A 121 -2.20 18.69 10.50
CA ASN A 121 -1.02 18.39 11.31
C ASN A 121 -0.86 16.87 11.51
N TYR A 122 -1.97 16.15 11.70
CA TYR A 122 -2.00 14.69 11.77
C TYR A 122 -1.51 14.04 10.47
N ALA A 123 -1.86 14.61 9.31
CA ALA A 123 -1.40 14.14 8.00
C ALA A 123 0.06 14.52 7.69
N LEU A 124 0.59 15.57 8.31
CA LEU A 124 1.96 16.10 8.10
C LEU A 124 2.98 15.66 9.16
N PHE A 125 2.61 14.76 10.09
CA PHE A 125 3.43 14.34 11.24
C PHE A 125 3.85 15.53 12.14
N LEU A 126 3.01 16.56 12.22
CA LEU A 126 3.19 17.71 13.10
C LEU A 126 2.46 17.46 14.43
N PRO A 127 2.76 18.24 15.49
CA PRO A 127 2.03 18.14 16.74
C PRO A 127 0.52 18.26 16.54
N THR A 128 -0.22 17.25 17.01
CA THR A 128 -1.67 17.14 16.89
C THR A 128 -2.22 16.40 18.12
N LYS A 129 -3.54 16.31 18.25
CA LYS A 129 -4.19 15.45 19.25
C LYS A 129 -4.14 13.96 18.88
N GLY A 130 -3.77 13.64 17.64
CA GLY A 130 -3.77 12.28 17.13
C GLY A 130 -5.20 11.71 17.03
N ALA A 131 -5.28 10.40 16.91
CA ALA A 131 -6.54 9.67 16.91
C ALA A 131 -6.44 8.40 17.76
N ASP A 132 -7.45 8.16 18.60
CA ASP A 132 -7.56 6.94 19.40
C ASP A 132 -8.43 5.91 18.69
N ASP A 133 -7.95 4.67 18.63
CA ASP A 133 -8.77 3.54 18.22
C ASP A 133 -9.60 3.03 19.42
N PRO A 134 -10.94 3.10 19.39
CA PRO A 134 -11.78 2.75 20.52
C PRO A 134 -11.79 1.25 20.84
N LYS A 135 -11.44 0.38 19.88
CA LYS A 135 -11.46 -1.08 20.06
C LYS A 135 -10.11 -1.58 20.57
N THR A 136 -9.01 -1.18 19.93
CA THR A 136 -7.65 -1.65 20.30
C THR A 136 -7.00 -0.80 21.39
N LYS A 137 -7.51 0.41 21.64
CA LYS A 137 -6.93 1.42 22.55
C LYS A 137 -5.56 1.92 22.09
N LEU A 138 -5.20 1.67 20.83
CA LEU A 138 -4.00 2.22 20.22
C LEU A 138 -4.19 3.71 19.92
N HIS A 139 -3.12 4.48 20.09
CA HIS A 139 -3.08 5.89 19.78
C HIS A 139 -2.20 6.13 18.55
N TYR A 140 -2.72 6.88 17.60
CA TYR A 140 -2.03 7.24 16.37
C TYR A 140 -1.66 8.72 16.39
N ASP A 141 -0.36 9.01 16.44
CA ASP A 141 0.15 10.38 16.37
C ASP A 141 0.16 10.95 14.95
N ASN A 142 0.01 10.08 13.92
CA ASN A 142 0.03 10.46 12.52
C ASN A 142 -0.85 9.55 11.65
N LEU A 143 -1.33 10.10 10.54
CA LEU A 143 -2.27 9.43 9.64
C LEU A 143 -1.64 8.25 8.88
N LEU A 144 -0.35 8.29 8.56
CA LEU A 144 0.30 7.21 7.81
C LEU A 144 0.30 5.91 8.63
N ASP A 145 0.62 5.99 9.92
CA ASP A 145 0.61 4.83 10.81
C ASP A 145 -0.80 4.24 10.92
N ALA A 146 -1.83 5.09 11.03
CA ALA A 146 -3.23 4.64 11.02
C ALA A 146 -3.64 3.96 9.71
N GLN A 147 -3.15 4.45 8.56
CA GLN A 147 -3.42 3.83 7.25
C GLN A 147 -2.73 2.46 7.10
N ILE A 148 -1.53 2.31 7.64
CA ILE A 148 -0.79 1.04 7.63
C ILE A 148 -1.51 0.02 8.53
N ASP A 149 -1.92 0.41 9.74
CA ASP A 149 -2.61 -0.52 10.66
C ASP A 149 -4.03 -0.83 10.21
N ALA A 150 -4.69 0.06 9.47
CA ALA A 150 -5.93 -0.26 8.79
C ALA A 150 -5.74 -1.37 7.75
N ALA A 151 -4.61 -1.39 7.03
CA ALA A 151 -4.30 -2.51 6.12
C ALA A 151 -4.04 -3.81 6.90
N TYR A 152 -3.32 -3.76 8.02
CA TYR A 152 -3.14 -4.94 8.88
C TYR A 152 -4.47 -5.46 9.42
N ALA A 153 -5.39 -4.60 9.87
CA ALA A 153 -6.72 -5.00 10.32
C ALA A 153 -7.54 -5.68 9.21
N ALA A 154 -7.50 -5.14 7.98
CA ALA A 154 -8.18 -5.75 6.84
C ALA A 154 -7.58 -7.12 6.47
N LEU A 155 -6.25 -7.26 6.57
CA LEU A 155 -5.58 -8.55 6.37
C LEU A 155 -5.96 -9.55 7.46
N GLU A 156 -6.03 -9.13 8.73
CA GLU A 156 -6.44 -10.00 9.83
C GLU A 156 -7.88 -10.50 9.65
N ASP A 157 -8.83 -9.61 9.32
CA ASP A 157 -10.21 -9.98 9.01
C ASP A 157 -10.31 -10.96 7.83
N ALA A 158 -9.45 -10.78 6.82
CA ALA A 158 -9.39 -11.67 5.67
C ALA A 158 -8.72 -13.03 5.95
N GLY A 159 -8.10 -13.22 7.12
CA GLY A 159 -7.40 -14.45 7.53
C GLY A 159 -5.89 -14.46 7.27
N TYR A 160 -5.29 -13.31 6.95
CA TYR A 160 -3.89 -13.14 6.56
C TYR A 160 -3.11 -12.20 7.49
N GLY A 161 -3.46 -12.14 8.77
CA GLY A 161 -2.84 -11.21 9.75
C GLY A 161 -1.33 -11.37 10.00
N LYS A 162 -0.68 -12.39 9.41
CA LYS A 162 0.79 -12.56 9.43
C LYS A 162 1.50 -11.98 8.20
N MET A 163 0.74 -11.53 7.19
CA MET A 163 1.29 -10.99 5.96
C MET A 163 1.87 -9.60 6.22
N GLU A 164 3.13 -9.40 5.84
CA GLU A 164 3.80 -8.10 5.93
C GLU A 164 3.12 -7.07 5.02
N VAL A 165 2.95 -5.84 5.52
CA VAL A 165 2.54 -4.69 4.71
C VAL A 165 3.78 -3.90 4.31
N ILE A 166 3.98 -3.68 3.00
CA ILE A 166 5.01 -2.79 2.46
C ILE A 166 4.33 -1.56 1.84
N VAL A 167 4.68 -0.37 2.32
CA VAL A 167 4.28 0.87 1.65
C VAL A 167 5.11 1.05 0.38
N THR A 168 4.48 0.91 -0.79
CA THR A 168 5.13 1.05 -2.10
C THR A 168 5.17 2.49 -2.59
N GLU A 169 4.19 3.29 -2.19
CA GLU A 169 4.14 4.70 -2.52
C GLU A 169 3.57 5.53 -1.38
N THR A 170 4.15 6.70 -1.18
CA THR A 170 3.63 7.73 -0.27
C THR A 170 4.25 9.08 -0.61
N GLY A 171 3.52 10.16 -0.42
CA GLY A 171 4.01 11.50 -0.77
C GLY A 171 2.99 12.59 -0.53
N TRP A 172 3.38 13.82 -0.89
CA TRP A 172 2.57 15.01 -0.77
C TRP A 172 2.85 15.97 -1.93
N ALA A 173 1.80 16.42 -2.62
CA ALA A 173 1.93 17.27 -3.79
C ALA A 173 2.49 18.66 -3.44
N SER A 174 3.38 19.19 -4.27
CA SER A 174 4.01 20.51 -4.03
C SER A 174 3.30 21.68 -4.71
N HIS A 175 2.39 21.37 -5.63
CA HIS A 175 1.51 22.27 -6.35
C HIS A 175 0.29 21.48 -6.81
N GLY A 176 -0.86 22.13 -6.95
CA GLY A 176 -2.12 21.53 -7.34
C GLY A 176 -3.12 22.59 -7.80
N ASP A 177 -4.31 22.14 -8.15
CA ASP A 177 -5.40 23.01 -8.61
C ASP A 177 -5.97 23.89 -7.47
N GLU A 178 -6.89 24.81 -7.77
CA GLU A 178 -7.48 25.74 -6.79
C GLU A 178 -8.17 25.01 -5.61
N ASN A 179 -8.72 23.83 -5.87
CA ASN A 179 -9.34 22.97 -4.86
C ASN A 179 -8.32 22.13 -4.06
N GLU A 180 -7.03 22.18 -4.40
CA GLU A 180 -5.93 21.44 -3.78
C GLU A 180 -5.03 22.34 -2.93
N ALA A 181 -5.61 23.25 -2.15
CA ALA A 181 -4.88 24.25 -1.37
C ALA A 181 -3.78 23.70 -0.42
N ALA A 182 -3.85 22.41 -0.05
CA ALA A 182 -2.81 21.76 0.75
C ALA A 182 -1.56 21.36 -0.06
N ALA A 183 -1.65 21.32 -1.39
CA ALA A 183 -0.56 21.01 -2.30
C ALA A 183 0.39 22.22 -2.43
N THR A 184 1.24 22.39 -1.42
CA THR A 184 2.22 23.48 -1.37
C THR A 184 3.63 22.93 -1.21
N ALA A 185 4.62 23.63 -1.76
CA ALA A 185 6.02 23.28 -1.59
C ALA A 185 6.43 23.16 -0.10
N ASN A 186 5.83 23.97 0.77
CA ASN A 186 6.06 23.90 2.21
C ASN A 186 5.49 22.62 2.83
N ASN A 187 4.24 22.25 2.51
CA ASN A 187 3.65 21.02 3.04
C ASN A 187 4.35 19.77 2.48
N ALA A 188 4.69 19.76 1.19
CA ALA A 188 5.44 18.66 0.57
C ALA A 188 6.82 18.47 1.22
N ARG A 189 7.53 19.57 1.50
CA ARG A 189 8.80 19.55 2.23
C ARG A 189 8.61 19.01 3.65
N THR A 190 7.61 19.49 4.37
CA THR A 190 7.29 19.07 5.74
C THR A 190 6.98 17.57 5.80
N TYR A 191 6.10 17.08 4.93
CA TYR A 191 5.72 15.68 4.85
C TYR A 191 6.95 14.78 4.63
N ASN A 192 7.72 15.04 3.56
CA ASN A 192 8.86 14.21 3.21
C ASN A 192 9.98 14.25 4.27
N TYR A 193 10.20 15.41 4.90
CA TYR A 193 11.17 15.55 5.98
C TYR A 193 10.75 14.77 7.24
N ASN A 194 9.49 14.89 7.64
CA ASN A 194 8.99 14.20 8.83
C ASN A 194 8.82 12.70 8.60
N LEU A 195 8.43 12.27 7.39
CA LEU A 195 8.43 10.86 7.00
C LEU A 195 9.82 10.25 7.20
N ARG A 196 10.87 10.90 6.70
CA ARG A 196 12.26 10.43 6.91
C ARG A 196 12.62 10.33 8.39
N LYS A 197 12.26 11.33 9.20
CA LYS A 197 12.47 11.30 10.65
C LYS A 197 11.72 10.13 11.31
N ARG A 198 10.48 9.89 10.88
CA ARG A 198 9.63 8.82 11.38
C ARG A 198 10.20 7.44 11.04
N LEU A 199 10.66 7.24 9.81
CA LEU A 199 11.30 6.01 9.36
C LEU A 199 12.62 5.74 10.10
N ALA A 200 13.42 6.77 10.34
CA ALA A 200 14.68 6.65 11.09
C ALA A 200 14.50 6.19 12.54
N LYS A 201 13.29 6.30 13.12
CA LYS A 201 13.00 5.78 14.47
C LYS A 201 12.87 4.24 14.50
N MET A 202 12.58 3.60 13.36
CA MET A 202 12.42 2.13 13.23
C MET A 202 11.50 1.50 14.29
N LYS A 203 10.39 2.16 14.63
CA LYS A 203 9.49 1.74 15.72
C LYS A 203 8.35 0.81 15.30
N GLY A 204 8.20 0.49 14.01
CA GLY A 204 6.95 -0.08 13.50
C GLY A 204 5.79 0.91 13.68
N THR A 205 4.55 0.47 13.51
CA THR A 205 3.31 1.18 13.87
C THR A 205 2.88 0.80 15.31
N PRO A 206 1.90 1.50 15.92
CA PRO A 206 1.41 1.20 17.27
C PRO A 206 1.05 -0.27 17.56
#